data_AF-A0A5E7U158-F1
#
_entry.id   AF-A0A5E7U158-F1
#
_cell.length_a   1.000
_cell.length_b   1.000
_cell.length_c   1.000
_cell.angle_alpha   90.00
_cell.angle_beta   90.00
_cell.angle_gamma   90.00
#
_symmetry.space_group_name_H-M   'P 1'
#
loop_
_entity.id
_entity.type
_entity.pdbx_description
1 polymer ?
#
loop_
_entity_poly.entity_id
_entity_poly.type
_entity_poly.pdbx_seq_one_letter_code
_entity_poly.pdbx_strand_id
1 'polypeptide(L)'
;MKFFSGNGSVKSRAWQCLAAFLCSVGLLTILVGFALLLRMESSTEPKLFAHPHALWIGAEDGGVFVEVTRNEAPDYYVEIRHENGGMWTEGWVRYGTRDSYPLSAAAIGGYDGVELYVYSAMAITSKKQGVAQR
;
A
#
# COMPACT_ATOMS: atom_id res chain seq x y z
N MET A 1 75.75 -1.64 14.97
CA MET A 1 74.98 -2.50 14.03
C MET A 1 74.33 -3.60 14.86
N LYS A 2 73.04 -3.92 14.83
CA LYS A 2 71.95 -3.71 13.87
C LYS A 2 70.62 -3.55 14.63
N PHE A 3 69.70 -2.85 13.99
CA PHE A 3 68.35 -2.47 14.41
C PHE A 3 67.49 -3.67 14.86
N PHE A 4 66.88 -3.56 16.03
CA PHE A 4 65.60 -4.22 16.31
C PHE A 4 64.50 -3.34 15.72
N SER A 5 63.94 -3.73 14.57
CA SER A 5 62.82 -3.00 13.96
C SER A 5 61.74 -3.96 13.48
N GLY A 6 60.57 -3.86 14.12
CA GLY A 6 59.33 -3.61 13.40
C GLY A 6 58.65 -4.77 12.66
N ASN A 7 58.26 -5.86 13.34
CA ASN A 7 57.30 -6.83 12.76
C ASN A 7 56.02 -7.08 13.60
N GLY A 8 55.97 -6.68 14.88
CA GLY A 8 54.79 -6.88 15.73
C GLY A 8 53.66 -5.86 15.52
N SER A 9 53.99 -4.62 15.16
CA SER A 9 53.03 -3.51 15.02
C SER A 9 52.13 -3.65 13.77
N VAL A 10 52.69 -4.10 12.64
CA VAL A 10 51.96 -4.19 11.36
C VAL A 10 50.90 -5.30 11.39
N LYS A 11 51.21 -6.47 11.97
CA LYS A 11 50.25 -7.57 12.17
C LYS A 11 49.07 -7.14 13.06
N SER A 12 49.35 -6.40 14.14
CA SER A 12 48.32 -5.87 15.04
C SER A 12 47.40 -4.88 14.35
N ARG A 13 47.95 -3.96 13.54
CA ARG A 13 47.17 -2.96 12.79
C ARG A 13 46.36 -3.59 11.65
N ALA A 14 46.93 -4.55 10.93
CA ALA A 14 46.22 -5.28 9.88
C ALA A 14 45.03 -6.09 10.44
N TRP A 15 45.22 -6.73 11.59
CA TRP A 15 44.14 -7.43 12.30
C TRP A 15 43.03 -6.48 12.77
N GLN A 16 43.39 -5.31 13.29
CA GLN A 16 42.42 -4.28 13.68
C GLN A 16 41.62 -3.76 12.48
N CYS A 17 42.27 -3.52 11.34
CA CYS A 17 41.58 -3.09 10.11
C CYS A 17 40.63 -4.18 9.59
N LEU A 18 41.07 -5.45 9.60
CA LEU A 18 40.23 -6.58 9.20
C LEU A 18 39.02 -6.73 10.13
N ALA A 19 39.23 -6.67 11.44
CA ALA A 19 38.15 -6.73 12.42
C ALA A 19 37.15 -5.59 12.24
N ALA A 20 37.64 -4.35 12.06
CA ALA A 20 36.78 -3.19 11.82
C ALA A 20 35.97 -3.33 10.52
N PHE A 21 36.59 -3.84 9.45
CA PHE A 21 35.92 -4.10 8.18
C PHE A 21 34.84 -5.20 8.30
N LEU A 22 35.14 -6.30 9.00
CA LEU A 22 34.15 -7.37 9.22
C LEU A 22 33.00 -6.89 10.10
N CYS A 23 33.28 -6.07 11.12
CA CYS A 23 32.25 -5.44 11.95
C CYS A 23 31.38 -4.48 11.15
N SER A 24 31.95 -3.67 10.24
CA SER A 24 31.17 -2.74 9.43
C SER A 24 30.30 -3.47 8.41
N VAL A 25 30.80 -4.52 7.78
CA VAL A 25 30.01 -5.40 6.90
C VAL A 25 28.90 -6.08 7.69
N GLY A 26 29.21 -6.64 8.86
CA GLY A 26 28.22 -7.26 9.75
C GLY A 26 27.11 -6.29 10.16
N LEU A 27 27.48 -5.08 10.58
CA LEU A 27 26.51 -4.04 10.93
C LEU A 27 25.64 -3.66 9.73
N LEU A 28 26.25 -3.48 8.54
CA LEU A 28 25.52 -3.17 7.32
C LEU A 28 24.51 -4.28 6.97
N THR A 29 24.91 -5.55 7.09
CA THR A 29 24.00 -6.67 6.82
C THR A 29 22.82 -6.73 7.79
N ILE A 30 23.04 -6.39 9.07
CA ILE A 30 21.96 -6.31 10.06
C ILE A 30 21.00 -5.17 9.70
N LEU A 31 21.52 -4.00 9.35
CA LEU A 31 20.70 -2.85 8.96
C LEU A 31 19.88 -3.13 7.70
N VAL A 32 20.48 -3.74 6.68
CA VAL A 32 19.77 -4.13 5.46
C VAL A 32 18.71 -5.19 5.76
N GLY A 33 19.05 -6.22 6.55
CA GLY A 33 18.09 -7.25 6.97
C GLY A 33 16.92 -6.64 7.73
N PHE A 34 17.18 -5.73 8.66
CA PHE A 34 16.14 -5.03 9.43
C PHE A 34 15.25 -4.15 8.54
N ALA A 35 15.84 -3.41 7.60
CA ALA A 35 15.07 -2.62 6.64
C ALA A 35 14.17 -3.49 5.75
N LEU A 36 14.64 -4.67 5.33
CA LEU A 36 13.83 -5.62 4.58
C LEU A 36 12.68 -6.20 5.41
N LEU A 37 12.92 -6.49 6.70
CA LEU A 37 11.87 -6.95 7.61
C LEU A 37 10.78 -5.91 7.80
N LEU A 38 11.15 -4.65 8.06
CA LEU A 38 10.19 -3.55 8.19
C LEU A 38 9.36 -3.37 6.91
N ARG A 39 9.99 -3.50 5.73
CA ARG A 39 9.30 -3.40 4.45
C ARG A 39 8.33 -4.56 4.20
N MET A 40 8.64 -5.75 4.71
CA MET A 40 7.73 -6.90 4.62
C MET A 40 6.51 -6.72 5.53
N GLU A 41 6.70 -6.21 6.75
CA GLU A 41 5.57 -5.90 7.65
C GLU A 41 4.63 -4.84 7.05
N SER A 42 5.18 -3.80 6.42
CA SER A 42 4.39 -2.75 5.77
C SER A 42 3.65 -3.19 4.50
N SER A 43 3.99 -4.36 3.93
CA SER A 43 3.37 -4.85 2.68
C SER A 43 2.04 -5.57 2.90
N THR A 44 1.58 -5.71 4.15
CA THR A 44 0.28 -6.30 4.41
C THR A 44 -0.79 -5.25 4.09
N GLU A 45 -1.55 -5.45 3.02
CA GLU A 45 -2.70 -4.60 2.72
C GLU A 45 -3.59 -4.47 3.96
N PRO A 46 -3.95 -3.23 4.35
CA PRO A 46 -4.88 -2.99 5.45
C PRO A 46 -6.16 -3.80 5.27
N LYS A 47 -6.67 -4.35 6.38
CA LYS A 47 -7.93 -5.11 6.40
C LYS A 47 -8.89 -4.50 7.39
N LEU A 48 -10.13 -4.30 6.95
CA LEU A 48 -11.19 -3.82 7.81
C LEU A 48 -12.05 -4.99 8.29
N PHE A 49 -11.79 -5.50 9.50
CA PHE A 49 -12.44 -6.71 10.01
C PHE A 49 -13.97 -6.61 10.10
N ALA A 50 -14.51 -5.42 10.37
CA ALA A 50 -15.95 -5.18 10.41
C ALA A 50 -16.61 -5.22 9.01
N HIS A 51 -15.81 -5.05 7.95
CA HIS A 51 -16.24 -4.99 6.55
C HIS A 51 -15.35 -5.91 5.70
N PRO A 52 -15.55 -7.24 5.77
CA PRO A 52 -14.65 -8.21 5.17
C PRO A 52 -14.63 -8.16 3.63
N HIS A 53 -15.58 -7.47 3.00
CA HIS A 53 -15.62 -7.26 1.55
C HIS A 53 -15.08 -5.89 1.12
N ALA A 54 -14.68 -5.04 2.07
CA ALA A 54 -14.04 -3.78 1.76
C ALA A 54 -12.57 -4.01 1.38
N LEU A 55 -12.18 -3.46 0.23
CA LEU A 55 -10.81 -3.51 -0.29
C LEU A 55 -10.09 -2.21 0.07
N TRP A 56 -8.85 -2.31 0.54
CA TRP A 56 -8.01 -1.14 0.72
C TRP A 56 -7.52 -0.60 -0.62
N ILE A 57 -7.70 0.71 -0.83
CA ILE A 57 -7.22 1.43 -2.01
C ILE A 57 -6.45 2.64 -1.51
N GLY A 58 -5.15 2.64 -1.74
CA GLY A 58 -4.26 3.69 -1.27
C GLY A 58 -2.79 3.39 -1.53
N ALA A 59 -1.95 4.32 -1.13
CA ALA A 59 -0.51 4.22 -1.21
C ALA A 59 0.12 4.55 0.16
N GLU A 60 1.41 4.88 0.17
CA GLU A 60 2.19 5.15 1.40
C GLU A 60 1.69 6.38 2.17
N ASP A 61 1.03 7.32 1.48
CA ASP A 61 0.43 8.54 2.04
C ASP A 61 -0.97 8.35 2.64
N GLY A 62 -1.51 7.13 2.53
CA GLY A 62 -2.81 6.75 3.08
C GLY A 62 -3.75 6.21 2.02
N GLY A 63 -4.99 5.96 2.43
CA GLY A 63 -5.98 5.33 1.57
C GLY A 63 -7.34 5.22 2.22
N VAL A 64 -8.22 4.54 1.49
CA VAL A 64 -9.61 4.31 1.90
C VAL A 64 -9.99 2.87 1.66
N PHE A 65 -10.95 2.40 2.44
CA PHE A 65 -11.60 1.12 2.21
C PHE A 65 -12.79 1.33 1.28
N VAL A 66 -12.89 0.54 0.21
CA VAL A 66 -13.99 0.61 -0.75
C VAL A 66 -14.73 -0.71 -0.83
N GLU A 67 -16.04 -0.66 -0.68
CA GLU A 67 -16.93 -1.82 -0.70
C GLU A 67 -18.09 -1.57 -1.67
N VAL A 68 -18.37 -2.55 -2.54
CA VAL A 68 -19.56 -2.53 -3.40
C VAL A 68 -20.67 -3.31 -2.70
N THR A 69 -21.61 -2.62 -2.07
CA THR A 69 -22.66 -3.27 -1.27
C THR A 69 -23.90 -3.64 -2.07
N ARG A 70 -24.13 -3.00 -3.23
CA ARG A 70 -25.20 -3.37 -4.17
C ARG A 70 -24.70 -3.44 -5.60
N ASN A 71 -25.06 -4.54 -6.27
CA ASN A 71 -24.70 -4.82 -7.65
C ASN A 71 -25.98 -4.84 -8.51
N GLU A 72 -26.35 -3.67 -9.06
CA GLU A 72 -27.53 -3.47 -9.90
C GLU A 72 -27.12 -2.97 -11.28
N ALA A 73 -26.25 -3.73 -11.96
CA ALA A 73 -25.68 -3.37 -13.26
C ALA A 73 -26.71 -2.69 -14.19
N PRO A 74 -26.38 -1.50 -14.76
CA PRO A 74 -25.08 -0.82 -14.73
C PRO A 74 -24.87 0.10 -13.51
N ASP A 75 -25.78 0.14 -12.55
CA ASP A 75 -25.70 1.01 -11.37
C ASP A 75 -25.22 0.21 -10.13
N TYR A 76 -24.19 0.69 -9.45
CA TYR A 76 -23.60 0.03 -8.30
C TYR A 76 -23.60 0.97 -7.11
N TYR A 77 -23.90 0.46 -5.93
CA TYR A 77 -23.80 1.24 -4.70
C TYR A 77 -22.45 0.96 -4.05
N VAL A 78 -21.69 2.03 -3.83
CA VAL A 78 -20.33 1.98 -3.30
C VAL A 78 -20.30 2.71 -1.98
N GLU A 79 -19.67 2.08 -0.99
CA GLU A 79 -19.36 2.67 0.31
C GLU A 79 -17.85 2.85 0.42
N ILE A 80 -17.43 4.05 0.81
CA ILE A 80 -16.03 4.41 1.01
C ILE A 80 -15.84 4.76 2.47
N ARG A 81 -14.87 4.12 3.13
CA ARG A 81 -14.61 4.22 4.56
C ARG A 81 -13.18 4.68 4.80
N HIS A 82 -13.03 5.46 5.87
CA HIS A 82 -11.72 5.79 6.43
C HIS A 82 -11.00 4.54 6.94
N GLU A 83 -9.71 4.65 7.18
CA GLU A 83 -8.88 3.59 7.78
C GLU A 83 -9.44 3.06 9.11
N ASN A 84 -10.07 3.93 9.91
CA ASN A 84 -10.72 3.56 11.17
C ASN A 84 -12.08 2.84 10.99
N GLY A 85 -12.53 2.64 9.75
CA GLY A 85 -13.81 2.02 9.39
C GLY A 85 -15.01 2.96 9.40
N GLY A 86 -14.83 4.21 9.83
CA GLY A 86 -15.85 5.26 9.76
C GLY A 86 -16.22 5.55 8.31
N MET A 87 -17.50 5.83 8.07
CA MET A 87 -17.97 6.17 6.73
C MET A 87 -17.37 7.50 6.27
N TRP A 88 -16.75 7.51 5.09
CA TRP A 88 -16.30 8.73 4.43
C TRP A 88 -17.40 9.25 3.49
N THR A 89 -17.81 8.41 2.54
CA THR A 89 -18.85 8.74 1.56
C THR A 89 -19.53 7.49 1.03
N GLU A 90 -20.71 7.64 0.46
CA GLU A 90 -21.45 6.58 -0.20
C GLU A 90 -22.23 7.13 -1.39
N GLY A 91 -22.49 6.29 -2.38
CA GLY A 91 -23.33 6.69 -3.49
C GLY A 91 -23.44 5.68 -4.62
N TRP A 92 -24.26 6.06 -5.59
CA TRP A 92 -24.46 5.31 -6.82
C TRP A 92 -23.40 5.70 -7.85
N VAL A 93 -22.72 4.69 -8.38
CA VAL A 93 -21.77 4.78 -9.49
C VAL A 93 -22.33 3.97 -10.65
N ARG A 94 -22.39 4.59 -11.84
CA ARG A 94 -22.86 3.91 -13.04
C ARG A 94 -21.68 3.40 -13.85
N TYR A 95 -21.42 2.09 -13.82
CA TYR A 95 -20.33 1.44 -14.52
C TYR A 95 -20.85 0.52 -15.63
N GLY A 96 -20.46 0.82 -16.87
CA GLY A 96 -20.76 0.00 -18.03
C GLY A 96 -19.48 -0.24 -18.83
N THR A 97 -18.91 -1.44 -18.73
CA THR A 97 -17.81 -1.85 -19.62
C THR A 97 -18.36 -2.40 -20.91
N ARG A 98 -17.54 -2.30 -21.97
CA ARG A 98 -17.80 -2.94 -23.27
C ARG A 98 -17.92 -4.46 -23.15
N ASP A 99 -17.34 -5.04 -22.10
CA ASP A 99 -17.24 -6.48 -21.86
C ASP A 99 -18.24 -7.02 -20.83
N SER A 100 -19.18 -6.20 -20.36
CA SER A 100 -20.29 -6.59 -19.45
C SER A 100 -19.87 -7.12 -18.06
N TYR A 101 -18.61 -6.96 -17.66
CA TYR A 101 -18.17 -7.39 -16.32
C TYR A 101 -18.69 -6.43 -15.24
N PRO A 102 -19.20 -6.96 -14.11
CA PRO A 102 -19.68 -6.14 -13.02
C PRO A 102 -18.54 -5.35 -12.38
N LEU A 103 -18.86 -4.16 -11.84
CA LEU A 103 -17.90 -3.38 -11.07
C LEU A 103 -17.44 -4.19 -9.87
N SER A 104 -16.13 -4.45 -9.80
CA SER A 104 -15.47 -5.07 -8.65
C SER A 104 -14.58 -4.03 -7.98
N ALA A 105 -14.42 -4.12 -6.66
CA ALA A 105 -13.51 -3.25 -5.92
C ALA A 105 -12.07 -3.31 -6.46
N ALA A 106 -11.66 -4.46 -7.01
CA ALA A 106 -10.34 -4.64 -7.64
C ALA A 106 -10.15 -3.84 -8.95
N ALA A 107 -11.22 -3.35 -9.58
CA ALA A 107 -11.14 -2.51 -10.77
C ALA A 107 -10.89 -1.03 -10.44
N ILE A 108 -10.94 -0.67 -9.15
CA ILE A 108 -10.78 0.70 -8.67
C ILE A 108 -9.30 0.95 -8.39
N GLY A 109 -8.72 1.94 -9.07
CA GLY A 109 -7.34 2.36 -8.93
C GLY A 109 -7.12 3.53 -7.97
N GLY A 110 -8.17 4.23 -7.52
CA GLY A 110 -8.03 5.34 -6.56
C GLY A 110 -9.31 6.09 -6.23
N TYR A 111 -9.22 6.98 -5.24
CA TYR A 111 -10.28 7.91 -4.84
C TYR A 111 -9.63 9.23 -4.38
N ASP A 112 -10.10 10.38 -4.89
CA ASP A 112 -9.54 11.71 -4.54
C ASP A 112 -10.39 12.51 -3.53
N GLY A 113 -11.44 11.91 -2.97
CA GLY A 113 -12.38 12.61 -2.10
C GLY A 113 -13.69 13.02 -2.79
N VAL A 114 -13.77 12.93 -4.12
CA VAL A 114 -14.99 13.25 -4.88
C VAL A 114 -15.30 12.17 -5.92
N GLU A 115 -14.29 11.74 -6.67
CA GLU A 115 -14.43 10.81 -7.78
C GLU A 115 -13.70 9.50 -7.52
N LEU A 116 -14.30 8.41 -7.99
CA LEU A 116 -13.73 7.07 -7.93
C LEU A 116 -13.02 6.79 -9.26
N TYR A 117 -11.71 6.61 -9.22
CA TYR A 117 -10.92 6.24 -10.37
C TYR A 117 -11.02 4.73 -10.55
N VAL A 118 -11.94 4.29 -11.41
CA VAL A 118 -11.84 2.98 -12.07
C VAL A 118 -10.85 3.17 -13.25
N TYR A 119 -10.39 2.13 -13.94
CA TYR A 119 -9.59 2.30 -15.18
C TYR A 119 -10.26 3.19 -16.26
N SER A 120 -11.48 3.68 -16.02
CA SER A 120 -12.02 4.98 -16.43
C SER A 120 -12.60 5.73 -15.21
N ALA A 121 -12.26 7.00 -14.96
CA ALA A 121 -12.79 7.79 -13.83
C ALA A 121 -14.33 7.90 -13.86
N MET A 122 -14.99 7.78 -12.70
CA MET A 122 -16.45 7.87 -12.58
C MET A 122 -16.88 8.75 -11.41
N ALA A 123 -17.88 9.61 -11.66
CA ALA A 123 -18.48 10.47 -10.64
C ALA A 123 -19.42 9.68 -9.72
N ILE A 124 -19.30 9.92 -8.41
CA ILE A 124 -20.21 9.37 -7.40
C ILE A 124 -21.44 10.28 -7.30
N THR A 125 -22.63 9.70 -7.39
CA THR A 125 -23.88 10.47 -7.31
C THR A 125 -24.80 9.93 -6.21
N SER A 126 -25.44 10.85 -5.47
CA SER A 126 -26.38 10.46 -4.40
C SER A 126 -27.65 9.77 -4.93
N LYS A 127 -27.98 9.97 -6.22
CA LYS A 127 -29.17 9.39 -6.87
C LYS A 127 -28.80 8.45 -8.00
N LYS A 128 -29.53 7.34 -8.12
CA LYS A 128 -29.46 6.43 -9.25
C LYS A 128 -29.81 7.16 -10.55
N GLN A 129 -28.93 7.13 -11.55
CA GLN A 129 -29.10 7.86 -12.82
C GLN A 129 -30.20 7.30 -13.75
N GLY A 130 -30.87 6.20 -13.36
CA GLY A 130 -31.98 5.59 -14.10
C GLY A 130 -33.40 5.98 -13.65
N VAL A 131 -33.56 6.79 -12.60
CA VAL A 131 -34.90 7.22 -12.16
C VAL A 131 -35.22 8.56 -12.80
N ALA A 132 -36.00 8.52 -13.87
CA ALA A 132 -36.61 9.71 -14.46
C ALA A 132 -37.28 10.51 -13.34
N GLN A 133 -36.93 11.79 -13.22
CA GLN A 133 -37.68 12.73 -12.40
C GLN A 133 -39.13 12.72 -12.92
N ARG A 134 -40.05 12.25 -12.09
CA ARG A 134 -41.46 12.61 -12.19
C ARG A 134 -41.74 13.69 -11.18
#